data_AF-A0A954FX73-F1
#
_entry.id   AF-A0A954FX73-F1
#
_cell.length_a   1.000
_cell.length_b   1.000
_cell.length_c   1.000
_cell.angle_alpha   90.00
_cell.angle_beta   90.00
_cell.angle_gamma   90.00
#
_symmetry.space_group_name_H-M   'P 1'
#
loop_
_entity.id
_entity.type
_entity.pdbx_description
1 polymer ?
#
loop_
_entity_poly.entity_id
_entity_poly.type
_entity_poly.pdbx_seq_one_letter_code
_entity_poly.pdbx_strand_id
1 'polypeptide(L)'
;MSDQSHSDLDEEIVPDEVIPHQSLPPLRYRDLPPAISWRKMIGPSIMLAGLSLGSGEFVLWPYITYKTGFIFFWACLLGVMTQFFMNMEIERWTLVTGESAITGFCRLNKHWAWIMLLLNIIPWAWPGWATGAGTMLSWTFLGPETIASVQVEPAPSTFSLEGLPKNINYSAETATLKWRGSMNESERDALSTAFARNKCPDLSAELFDKINQGYDLQYEAKYSSFLGIAGLLLVGIVLTTGPVVYNTVEKIQIFLVGMIFLIAVILGIYLIQPYAITSMLQGAVSIGKMPDESSGLSTMALLGALAFAGAGGTMNLGQSN
;
A
#
# COMPACT_ATOMS: atom_id res chain seq x y z
N MET A 1 -14.42 -34.58 30.00
CA MET A 1 -15.63 -35.36 29.66
C MET A 1 -16.64 -35.10 30.76
N SER A 2 -17.30 -33.94 30.68
CA SER A 2 -18.43 -33.51 31.53
C SER A 2 -18.87 -32.16 30.99
N ASP A 3 -19.82 -32.20 30.06
CA ASP A 3 -21.05 -31.40 30.03
C ASP A 3 -21.50 -31.19 28.57
N GLN A 4 -22.06 -32.24 27.99
CA GLN A 4 -22.85 -32.20 26.76
C GLN A 4 -24.28 -32.58 27.17
N SER A 5 -24.97 -31.66 27.85
CA SER A 5 -26.38 -31.86 28.21
C SER A 5 -27.23 -30.58 28.25
N HIS A 6 -26.80 -29.51 27.59
CA HIS A 6 -27.72 -28.43 27.25
C HIS A 6 -28.50 -28.83 25.99
N SER A 7 -29.80 -29.02 26.18
CA SER A 7 -30.78 -29.44 25.20
C SER A 7 -30.83 -28.53 23.97
N ASP A 8 -30.63 -29.10 22.79
CA ASP A 8 -30.89 -28.50 21.46
C ASP A 8 -32.39 -28.17 21.20
N LEU A 9 -33.21 -27.98 22.24
CA LEU A 9 -34.67 -28.03 22.14
C LEU A 9 -35.43 -26.70 22.23
N ASP A 10 -34.80 -25.56 22.49
CA ASP A 10 -35.51 -24.26 22.52
C ASP A 10 -34.61 -23.08 22.11
N GLU A 11 -33.82 -23.21 21.02
CA GLU A 11 -33.17 -22.03 20.44
C GLU A 11 -34.22 -21.19 19.71
N GLU A 12 -34.78 -20.18 20.40
CA GLU A 12 -35.74 -19.24 19.85
C GLU A 12 -35.21 -18.58 18.57
N ILE A 13 -36.03 -18.59 17.51
CA ILE A 13 -35.68 -18.00 16.23
C ILE A 13 -35.76 -16.48 16.35
N VAL A 14 -34.74 -15.79 15.86
CA VAL A 14 -34.73 -14.32 15.82
C VAL A 14 -35.81 -13.84 14.84
N PRO A 15 -36.75 -12.97 15.26
CA PRO A 15 -37.77 -12.44 14.38
C PRO A 15 -37.21 -11.60 13.24
N ASP A 16 -37.88 -11.64 12.09
CA ASP A 16 -37.50 -10.89 10.88
C ASP A 16 -37.54 -9.37 11.04
N GLU A 17 -38.34 -8.90 12.01
CA GLU A 17 -38.41 -7.49 12.39
C GLU A 17 -37.08 -7.00 12.99
N VAL A 18 -36.31 -7.89 13.61
CA VAL A 18 -35.01 -7.59 14.22
C VAL A 18 -33.90 -7.74 13.19
N ILE A 19 -33.84 -8.88 12.49
CA ILE A 19 -32.87 -9.14 11.41
C ILE A 19 -33.58 -9.90 10.29
N PRO A 20 -33.64 -9.35 9.06
CA PRO A 20 -34.31 -10.02 7.96
C PRO A 20 -33.52 -11.26 7.53
N HIS A 21 -34.16 -12.43 7.46
CA HIS A 21 -33.46 -13.64 6.99
C HIS A 21 -33.39 -13.74 5.47
N GLN A 22 -34.38 -13.21 4.75
CA GLN A 22 -34.50 -13.29 3.28
C GLN A 22 -34.16 -14.69 2.73
N SER A 23 -33.09 -14.80 1.92
CA SER A 23 -32.64 -16.04 1.29
C SER A 23 -31.67 -16.87 2.15
N LEU A 24 -31.34 -16.41 3.35
CA LEU A 24 -30.42 -17.06 4.28
C LEU A 24 -31.22 -17.70 5.43
N PRO A 25 -30.67 -18.74 6.09
CA PRO A 25 -31.34 -19.33 7.24
C PRO A 25 -31.57 -18.27 8.35
N PRO A 26 -32.69 -18.36 9.09
CA PRO A 26 -32.94 -17.43 10.18
C PRO A 26 -31.94 -17.64 11.32
N LEU A 27 -31.56 -16.53 11.97
CA LEU A 27 -30.68 -16.56 13.13
C LEU A 27 -31.41 -17.13 14.35
N ARG A 28 -30.64 -17.57 15.33
CA ARG A 28 -31.16 -18.12 16.59
C ARG A 28 -30.51 -17.42 17.77
N TYR A 29 -31.28 -17.20 18.82
CA TYR A 29 -30.73 -16.66 20.06
C TYR A 29 -29.81 -17.68 20.72
N ARG A 30 -28.61 -17.22 21.08
CA ARG A 30 -27.56 -18.01 21.74
C ARG A 30 -26.84 -17.13 22.75
N ASP A 31 -26.25 -17.76 23.76
CA ASP A 31 -25.39 -17.06 24.70
C ASP A 31 -24.08 -16.63 24.02
N LEU A 32 -23.61 -15.44 24.38
CA LEU A 32 -22.34 -14.91 23.90
C LEU A 32 -21.17 -15.79 24.39
N PRO A 33 -20.14 -16.01 23.55
CA PRO A 33 -18.97 -16.75 23.98
C PRO A 33 -18.24 -16.01 25.13
N PRO A 34 -17.59 -16.74 26.05
CA PRO A 34 -16.86 -16.13 27.15
C PRO A 34 -15.68 -15.31 26.62
N ALA A 35 -15.41 -14.16 27.26
CA ALA A 35 -14.32 -13.28 26.87
C ALA A 35 -12.96 -13.98 26.97
N ILE A 36 -12.19 -13.93 25.88
CA ILE A 36 -10.83 -14.46 25.82
C ILE A 36 -9.90 -13.54 26.62
N SER A 37 -8.97 -14.11 27.39
CA SER A 37 -7.98 -13.32 28.13
C SER A 37 -7.08 -12.51 27.19
N TRP A 38 -6.79 -11.25 27.51
CA TRP A 38 -5.97 -10.35 26.69
C TRP A 38 -4.60 -10.92 26.28
N ARG A 39 -3.96 -11.73 27.13
CA ARG A 39 -2.68 -12.40 26.80
C ARG A 39 -2.76 -13.33 25.59
N LYS A 40 -3.91 -14.00 25.41
CA LYS A 40 -4.14 -14.90 24.27
C LYS A 40 -4.47 -14.13 22.98
N MET A 41 -4.83 -12.86 23.08
CA MET A 41 -5.12 -11.99 21.93
C MET A 41 -3.85 -11.40 21.31
N ILE A 42 -2.75 -11.29 22.07
CA ILE A 42 -1.52 -10.64 21.61
C ILE A 42 -0.97 -11.28 20.31
N GLY A 43 -0.95 -12.61 20.21
CA GLY A 43 -0.44 -13.31 19.03
C GLY A 43 -1.20 -12.95 17.76
N PRO A 44 -2.52 -13.21 17.70
CA PRO A 44 -3.37 -12.80 16.58
C PRO A 44 -3.31 -11.29 16.28
N SER A 45 -3.27 -10.44 17.31
CA SER A 45 -3.17 -8.99 17.13
C SER A 45 -1.86 -8.55 16.47
N ILE A 46 -0.72 -9.17 16.79
CA ILE A 46 0.56 -8.88 16.14
C ILE A 46 0.51 -9.30 14.67
N MET A 47 -0.11 -10.43 14.35
CA MET A 47 -0.29 -10.86 12.96
C MET A 47 -1.16 -9.86 12.18
N LEU A 48 -2.31 -9.47 12.73
CA LEU A 48 -3.21 -8.49 12.12
C LEU A 48 -2.51 -7.14 11.93
N ALA A 49 -1.83 -6.63 12.96
CA ALA A 49 -1.04 -5.39 12.86
C ALA A 49 0.07 -5.48 11.81
N GLY A 50 0.71 -6.64 11.68
CA GLY A 50 1.69 -6.92 10.64
C GLY A 50 1.13 -6.88 9.22
N LEU A 51 -0.11 -7.33 9.03
CA LEU A 51 -0.81 -7.22 7.75
C LEU A 51 -1.22 -5.76 7.47
N SER A 52 -1.49 -4.98 8.52
CA SER A 52 -1.82 -3.54 8.41
C SER A 52 -0.63 -2.68 8.03
N LEU A 53 0.59 -3.08 8.41
CA LEU A 53 1.81 -2.37 8.07
C LEU A 53 2.16 -2.56 6.59
N GLY A 54 1.54 -1.76 5.73
CA GLY A 54 1.79 -1.74 4.29
C GLY A 54 2.92 -0.77 3.88
N SER A 55 3.59 -1.08 2.78
CA SER A 55 4.62 -0.19 2.19
C SER A 55 4.09 1.19 1.78
N GLY A 56 2.78 1.31 1.52
CA GLY A 56 2.12 2.56 1.17
C GLY A 56 2.15 3.60 2.30
N GLU A 57 1.89 3.20 3.54
CA GLU A 57 1.87 4.10 4.70
C GLU A 57 3.27 4.62 5.04
N PHE A 58 4.27 3.75 4.97
CA PHE A 58 5.67 4.09 5.22
C PHE A 58 6.27 5.06 4.19
N VAL A 59 5.69 5.16 3.00
CA VAL A 59 6.18 6.09 1.95
C VAL A 59 5.31 7.33 1.87
N LEU A 60 4.00 7.17 1.86
CA LEU A 60 3.05 8.25 1.57
C LEU A 60 2.97 9.27 2.71
N TRP A 61 2.86 8.82 3.97
CA TRP A 61 2.74 9.74 5.11
C TRP A 61 4.03 10.52 5.39
N PRO A 62 5.23 9.90 5.34
CA PRO A 62 6.48 10.66 5.40
C PRO A 62 6.64 11.63 4.24
N TYR A 63 6.24 11.26 3.02
CA TYR A 63 6.30 12.16 1.86
C TYR A 63 5.41 13.40 2.05
N ILE A 64 4.17 13.22 2.52
CA ILE A 64 3.26 14.33 2.82
C ILE A 64 3.83 15.21 3.93
N THR A 65 4.36 14.59 5.00
CA THR A 65 4.95 15.31 6.13
C THR A 65 6.20 16.07 5.73
N TYR A 66 7.02 15.52 4.83
CA TYR A 66 8.19 16.20 4.27
C TYR A 66 7.80 17.44 3.46
N LYS A 67 6.72 17.36 2.67
CA LYS A 67 6.27 18.47 1.82
C LYS A 67 5.51 19.56 2.58
N THR A 68 4.77 19.19 3.62
CA THR A 68 3.74 20.07 4.23
C THR A 68 3.87 20.22 5.74
N GLY A 69 4.85 19.55 6.35
CA GLY A 69 4.90 19.36 7.79
C GLY A 69 3.70 18.53 8.29
N PHE A 70 3.34 18.72 9.55
CA PHE A 70 2.24 17.98 10.18
C PHE A 70 0.86 18.63 9.96
N ILE A 71 0.71 19.59 9.04
CA ILE A 71 -0.54 20.35 8.87
C ILE A 71 -1.74 19.46 8.54
N PHE A 72 -1.51 18.38 7.78
CA PHE A 72 -2.54 17.42 7.36
C PHE A 72 -2.70 16.25 8.34
N PHE A 73 -1.99 16.24 9.47
CA PHE A 73 -1.97 15.11 10.40
C PHE A 73 -3.31 14.88 11.12
N TRP A 74 -4.13 15.91 11.32
CA TRP A 74 -5.49 15.76 11.85
C TRP A 74 -6.35 14.80 11.00
N ALA A 75 -6.16 14.78 9.68
CA ALA A 75 -6.92 13.92 8.77
C ALA A 75 -6.50 12.45 8.94
N CYS A 76 -5.22 12.18 9.20
CA CYS A 76 -4.74 10.85 9.58
C CYS A 76 -5.47 10.36 10.84
N LEU A 77 -5.52 11.18 11.88
CA LEU A 77 -6.22 10.84 13.13
C LEU A 77 -7.72 10.60 12.90
N LEU A 78 -8.36 11.40 12.06
CA LEU A 78 -9.75 11.18 11.69
C LEU A 78 -9.94 9.81 11.02
N GLY A 79 -9.06 9.44 10.09
CA GLY A 79 -9.07 8.12 9.43
C GLY A 79 -8.94 6.98 10.43
N VAL A 80 -7.91 7.04 11.29
CA VAL A 80 -7.65 6.02 12.32
C VAL A 80 -8.80 5.91 13.33
N MET A 81 -9.34 7.04 13.79
CA MET A 81 -10.48 7.06 14.72
C MET A 81 -11.74 6.47 14.08
N THR A 82 -12.02 6.84 12.82
CA THR A 82 -13.16 6.29 12.08
C THR A 82 -13.01 4.78 11.91
N GLN A 83 -11.81 4.31 11.55
CA GLN A 83 -11.51 2.89 11.43
C GLN A 83 -11.68 2.16 12.76
N PHE A 84 -11.21 2.73 13.88
CA PHE A 84 -11.41 2.14 15.20
C PHE A 84 -12.89 1.89 15.51
N PHE A 85 -13.75 2.90 15.28
CA PHE A 85 -15.19 2.73 15.50
C PHE A 85 -15.81 1.72 14.54
N MET A 86 -15.48 1.78 13.25
CA MET A 86 -16.00 0.82 12.27
C MET A 86 -15.60 -0.62 12.62
N ASN A 87 -14.34 -0.86 12.98
CA ASN A 87 -13.85 -2.19 13.31
C ASN A 87 -14.52 -2.71 14.58
N MET A 88 -14.72 -1.86 15.59
CA MET A 88 -15.47 -2.22 16.79
C MET A 88 -16.92 -2.60 16.49
N GLU A 89 -17.62 -1.90 15.58
CA GLU A 89 -19.00 -2.26 15.22
C GLU A 89 -19.07 -3.55 14.39
N ILE A 90 -18.09 -3.79 13.52
CA ILE A 90 -17.99 -5.04 12.75
C ILE A 90 -17.74 -6.23 13.67
N GLU A 91 -16.83 -6.08 14.64
CA GLU A 91 -16.57 -7.11 15.66
C GLU A 91 -17.81 -7.36 16.53
N ARG A 92 -18.51 -6.29 16.97
CA ARG A 92 -19.78 -6.41 17.71
C ARG A 92 -20.83 -7.17 16.91
N TRP A 93 -20.99 -6.85 15.63
CA TRP A 93 -21.93 -7.55 14.75
C TRP A 93 -21.62 -9.05 14.71
N THR A 94 -20.36 -9.42 14.48
CA THR A 94 -19.97 -10.83 14.41
C THR A 94 -20.10 -11.56 15.74
N LEU A 95 -19.79 -10.90 16.86
CA LEU A 95 -19.98 -11.49 18.19
C LEU A 95 -21.46 -11.76 18.52
N VAL A 96 -22.35 -10.83 18.15
CA VAL A 96 -23.79 -10.92 18.46
C VAL A 96 -24.53 -11.88 17.52
N THR A 97 -24.21 -11.84 16.23
CA THR A 97 -24.95 -12.62 15.21
C THR A 97 -24.31 -13.96 14.89
N GLY A 98 -23.02 -14.14 15.20
CA GLY A 98 -22.23 -15.30 14.78
C GLY A 98 -21.92 -15.33 13.28
N GLU A 99 -22.18 -14.25 12.56
CA GLU A 99 -21.96 -14.15 11.12
C GLU A 99 -21.00 -13.01 10.76
N SER A 100 -20.34 -13.14 9.60
CA SER A 100 -19.52 -12.05 9.06
C SER A 100 -20.39 -10.83 8.70
N ALA A 101 -19.79 -9.64 8.72
CA ALA A 101 -20.47 -8.41 8.29
C ALA A 101 -20.96 -8.50 6.83
N ILE A 102 -20.24 -9.22 5.95
CA ILE A 102 -20.67 -9.43 4.55
C ILE A 102 -21.95 -10.24 4.49
N THR A 103 -22.05 -11.30 5.28
CA THR A 103 -23.28 -12.11 5.37
C THR A 103 -24.45 -11.22 5.84
N GLY A 104 -24.20 -10.33 6.79
CA GLY A 104 -25.17 -9.31 7.22
C GLY A 104 -25.65 -8.40 6.08
N PHE A 105 -24.75 -7.88 5.23
CA PHE A 105 -25.15 -7.11 4.05
C PHE A 105 -25.94 -7.93 3.02
N CYS A 106 -25.58 -9.20 2.84
CA CYS A 106 -26.31 -10.12 1.95
C CYS A 106 -27.75 -10.39 2.44
N ARG A 107 -28.00 -10.33 3.75
CA ARG A 107 -29.36 -10.39 4.34
C ARG A 107 -30.22 -9.19 3.98
N LEU A 108 -29.63 -8.03 3.67
CA LEU A 108 -30.37 -6.85 3.18
C LEU A 108 -30.66 -6.96 1.68
N ASN A 109 -29.65 -7.36 0.89
CA ASN A 109 -29.80 -7.60 -0.53
C ASN A 109 -28.65 -8.48 -1.05
N LYS A 110 -28.97 -9.55 -1.79
CA LYS A 110 -27.98 -10.42 -2.44
C LYS A 110 -26.99 -9.70 -3.36
N HIS A 111 -27.35 -8.52 -3.89
CA HIS A 111 -26.48 -7.74 -4.78
C HIS A 111 -25.26 -7.16 -4.06
N TRP A 112 -25.32 -7.00 -2.73
CA TRP A 112 -24.17 -6.53 -1.95
C TRP A 112 -22.98 -7.48 -2.01
N ALA A 113 -23.21 -8.79 -2.16
CA ALA A 113 -22.14 -9.78 -2.34
C ALA A 113 -21.26 -9.44 -3.55
N TRP A 114 -21.87 -9.11 -4.69
CA TRP A 114 -21.15 -8.77 -5.92
C TRP A 114 -20.38 -7.46 -5.78
N ILE A 115 -20.99 -6.45 -5.16
CA ILE A 115 -20.34 -5.15 -4.93
C ILE A 115 -19.10 -5.33 -4.05
N MET A 116 -19.24 -6.02 -2.92
CA MET A 116 -18.13 -6.25 -1.99
C MET A 116 -17.03 -7.11 -2.62
N LEU A 117 -17.39 -8.11 -3.43
CA LEU A 117 -16.44 -8.93 -4.17
C LEU A 117 -15.64 -8.10 -5.20
N LEU A 118 -16.30 -7.23 -5.96
CA LEU A 118 -15.62 -6.36 -6.92
C LEU A 118 -14.72 -5.34 -6.22
N LEU A 119 -15.19 -4.72 -5.13
CA LEU A 119 -14.40 -3.80 -4.31
C LEU A 119 -13.24 -4.49 -3.60
N ASN A 120 -13.29 -5.81 -3.41
CA ASN A 120 -12.18 -6.59 -2.89
C ASN A 120 -11.17 -6.95 -3.99
N ILE A 121 -11.63 -7.46 -5.14
CA ILE A 121 -10.75 -7.97 -6.20
C ILE A 121 -10.04 -6.84 -6.96
N ILE A 122 -10.76 -5.78 -7.35
CA ILE A 122 -10.22 -4.75 -8.23
C ILE A 122 -9.00 -4.04 -7.62
N PRO A 123 -9.01 -3.60 -6.34
CA PRO A 123 -7.83 -2.97 -5.75
C PRO A 123 -6.63 -3.92 -5.61
N TRP A 124 -6.88 -5.21 -5.37
CA TRP A 124 -5.84 -6.22 -5.18
C TRP A 124 -5.27 -6.77 -6.51
N ALA A 125 -5.94 -6.49 -7.64
CA ALA A 125 -5.48 -6.89 -8.96
C ALA A 125 -4.19 -6.16 -9.38
N TRP A 126 -3.91 -4.97 -8.82
CA TRP A 126 -2.69 -4.24 -9.11
C TRP A 126 -1.50 -4.78 -8.31
N PRO A 127 -0.39 -5.17 -8.96
CA PRO A 127 0.77 -5.79 -8.29
C PRO A 127 1.66 -4.77 -7.56
N GLY A 128 1.06 -3.92 -6.71
CA GLY A 128 1.75 -2.86 -5.98
C GLY A 128 2.82 -3.39 -5.03
N TRP A 129 2.49 -4.35 -4.17
CA TRP A 129 3.47 -4.93 -3.23
C TRP A 129 4.55 -5.76 -3.92
N ALA A 130 4.19 -6.50 -4.97
CA ALA A 130 5.17 -7.26 -5.74
C ALA A 130 6.19 -6.33 -6.41
N THR A 131 5.71 -5.21 -6.97
CA THR A 131 6.57 -4.18 -7.56
C THR A 131 7.45 -3.50 -6.50
N GLY A 132 6.88 -3.18 -5.33
CA GLY A 132 7.62 -2.63 -4.19
C GLY A 132 8.72 -3.56 -3.68
N ALA A 133 8.40 -4.83 -3.47
CA ALA A 133 9.36 -5.87 -3.07
C ALA A 133 10.46 -6.05 -4.13
N GLY A 134 10.08 -6.15 -5.42
CA GLY A 134 11.03 -6.25 -6.52
C GLY A 134 11.96 -5.02 -6.62
N THR A 135 11.43 -3.82 -6.35
CA THR A 135 12.21 -2.58 -6.28
C THR A 135 13.23 -2.65 -5.15
N MET A 136 12.81 -3.00 -3.93
CA MET A 136 13.72 -3.11 -2.78
C MET A 136 14.82 -4.16 -3.01
N LEU A 137 14.46 -5.33 -3.56
CA LEU A 137 15.42 -6.38 -3.89
C LEU A 137 16.41 -5.94 -4.98
N SER A 138 15.93 -5.26 -6.02
CA SER A 138 16.79 -4.74 -7.09
C SER A 138 17.81 -3.75 -6.52
N TRP A 139 17.39 -2.82 -5.67
CA TRP A 139 18.30 -1.85 -5.06
C TRP A 139 19.33 -2.52 -4.14
N THR A 140 18.87 -3.46 -3.32
CA THR A 140 19.72 -4.10 -2.30
C THR A 140 20.80 -4.99 -2.92
N PHE A 141 20.45 -5.77 -3.95
CA PHE A 141 21.35 -6.79 -4.50
C PHE A 141 22.00 -6.41 -5.82
N LEU A 142 21.36 -5.57 -6.64
CA LEU A 142 21.80 -5.25 -8.01
C LEU A 142 22.21 -3.79 -8.16
N GLY A 143 22.00 -2.97 -7.13
CA GLY A 143 22.33 -1.56 -7.11
C GLY A 143 21.36 -0.69 -7.93
N PRO A 144 21.51 0.64 -7.81
CA PRO A 144 20.69 1.58 -8.56
C PRO A 144 21.20 1.73 -10.00
N GLU A 145 20.28 1.90 -10.95
CA GLU A 145 20.62 2.32 -12.31
C GLU A 145 20.46 3.84 -12.41
N THR A 146 21.48 4.51 -12.93
CA THR A 146 21.48 5.97 -13.13
C THR A 146 20.66 6.34 -14.35
N ILE A 147 19.81 7.35 -14.21
CA ILE A 147 18.99 7.91 -15.28
C ILE A 147 19.24 9.40 -15.35
N ALA A 148 19.73 9.88 -16.48
CA ALA A 148 19.76 11.30 -16.78
C ALA A 148 18.51 11.66 -17.59
N SER A 149 17.90 12.80 -17.30
CA SER A 149 16.75 13.30 -18.05
C SER A 149 16.96 14.72 -18.50
N VAL A 150 16.47 15.02 -19.70
CA VAL A 150 16.43 16.38 -20.25
C VAL A 150 15.06 16.64 -20.85
N GLN A 151 14.52 17.84 -20.61
CA GLN A 151 13.30 18.32 -21.26
C GLN A 151 13.64 18.88 -22.63
N VAL A 152 12.95 18.40 -23.66
CA VAL A 152 13.16 18.80 -25.05
C VAL A 152 12.12 19.87 -25.39
N GLU A 153 12.58 21.11 -25.55
CA GLU A 153 11.75 22.22 -26.03
C GLU A 153 12.22 22.65 -27.43
N PRO A 154 11.31 22.82 -28.41
CA PRO A 154 9.86 22.58 -28.36
C PRO A 154 9.52 21.08 -28.29
N ALA A 155 8.46 20.71 -27.58
CA ALA A 155 8.06 19.32 -27.32
C ALA A 155 7.60 18.58 -28.60
N PRO A 156 8.41 17.68 -29.20
CA PRO A 156 7.95 16.92 -30.35
C PRO A 156 6.91 15.87 -29.94
N SER A 157 5.85 15.70 -30.74
CA SER A 157 4.85 14.65 -30.49
C SER A 157 5.43 13.23 -30.65
N THR A 158 6.44 13.08 -31.51
CA THR A 158 7.19 11.84 -31.72
C THR A 158 8.67 12.16 -31.89
N PHE A 159 9.53 11.53 -31.08
CA PHE A 159 10.99 11.60 -31.23
C PHE A 159 11.48 10.27 -31.81
N SER A 160 12.04 10.29 -33.03
CA SER A 160 12.59 9.08 -33.65
C SER A 160 13.87 8.65 -32.92
N LEU A 161 13.86 7.42 -32.39
CA LEU A 161 14.98 6.78 -31.69
C LEU A 161 15.74 5.80 -32.59
N GLU A 162 15.57 5.90 -33.91
CA GLU A 162 16.13 4.95 -34.87
C GLU A 162 17.68 5.04 -34.91
N GLY A 163 18.34 3.91 -34.64
CA GLY A 163 19.80 3.82 -34.56
C GLY A 163 20.39 4.14 -33.18
N LEU A 164 19.56 4.39 -32.16
CA LEU A 164 19.99 4.57 -30.78
C LEU A 164 19.91 3.27 -29.97
N PRO A 165 20.74 3.11 -28.92
CA PRO A 165 20.68 1.96 -28.03
C PRO A 165 19.37 1.91 -27.22
N LYS A 166 19.00 0.73 -26.71
CA LYS A 166 17.72 0.51 -25.99
C LYS A 166 17.63 1.19 -24.61
N ASN A 167 18.68 1.87 -24.19
CA ASN A 167 18.79 2.59 -22.93
C ASN A 167 18.16 3.99 -22.98
N ILE A 168 17.73 4.47 -24.14
CA ILE A 168 17.03 5.73 -24.29
C ILE A 168 15.51 5.53 -24.35
N ASN A 169 14.77 6.44 -23.72
CA ASN A 169 13.31 6.49 -23.84
C ASN A 169 12.83 7.94 -23.92
N TYR A 170 11.82 8.19 -24.74
CA TYR A 170 11.20 9.50 -24.90
C TYR A 170 9.74 9.46 -24.45
N SER A 171 9.33 10.40 -23.60
CA SER A 171 7.94 10.57 -23.16
C SER A 171 7.36 11.84 -23.78
N ALA A 172 6.40 11.68 -24.71
CA ALA A 172 5.73 12.79 -25.37
C ALA A 172 4.86 13.63 -24.42
N GLU A 173 4.29 13.01 -23.38
CA GLU A 173 3.43 13.69 -22.39
C GLU A 173 4.21 14.71 -21.56
N THR A 174 5.46 14.39 -21.22
CA THR A 174 6.31 15.25 -20.38
C THR A 174 7.39 15.97 -21.19
N ALA A 175 7.45 15.71 -22.51
CA ALA A 175 8.53 16.14 -23.39
C ALA A 175 9.94 15.79 -22.87
N THR A 176 10.07 14.70 -22.13
CA THR A 176 11.35 14.31 -21.52
C THR A 176 12.03 13.18 -22.27
N LEU A 177 13.33 13.35 -22.49
CA LEU A 177 14.22 12.31 -22.96
C LEU A 177 15.00 11.76 -21.76
N LYS A 178 14.92 10.44 -21.56
CA LYS A 178 15.59 9.74 -20.46
C LYS A 178 16.65 8.81 -21.02
N TRP A 179 17.85 8.87 -20.45
CA TRP A 179 18.96 7.97 -20.77
C TRP A 179 19.34 7.13 -19.55
N ARG A 180 19.50 5.82 -19.76
CA ARG A 180 19.84 4.87 -18.71
C ARG A 180 21.30 4.42 -18.78
N GLY A 181 21.98 4.43 -17.64
CA GLY A 181 23.36 3.98 -17.50
C GLY A 181 24.40 4.97 -18.05
N SER A 182 25.59 4.47 -18.32
CA SER A 182 26.69 5.24 -18.90
C SER A 182 26.39 5.63 -20.36
N MET A 183 27.01 6.70 -20.82
CA MET A 183 26.98 7.14 -22.22
C MET A 183 28.41 7.27 -22.74
N ASN A 184 28.71 6.63 -23.87
CA ASN A 184 29.99 6.78 -24.55
C ASN A 184 29.96 7.96 -25.55
N GLU A 185 31.12 8.48 -25.93
CA GLU A 185 31.21 9.60 -26.89
C GLU A 185 30.52 9.30 -28.23
N SER A 186 30.63 8.05 -28.72
CA SER A 186 29.94 7.62 -29.95
C SER A 186 28.42 7.64 -29.83
N GLU A 187 27.90 7.36 -28.62
CA GLU A 187 26.46 7.35 -28.34
C GLU A 187 25.92 8.78 -28.22
N ARG A 188 26.71 9.69 -27.65
CA ARG A 188 26.43 11.13 -27.66
C ARG A 188 26.32 11.65 -29.09
N ASP A 189 27.25 11.29 -29.97
CA ASP A 189 27.25 11.77 -31.36
C ASP A 189 26.07 11.19 -32.17
N ALA A 190 25.72 9.93 -31.91
CA ALA A 190 24.51 9.32 -32.46
C ALA A 190 23.24 10.06 -31.96
N LEU A 191 23.22 10.44 -30.69
CA LEU A 191 22.13 11.20 -30.08
C LEU A 191 22.01 12.61 -30.66
N SER A 192 23.13 13.32 -30.87
CA SER A 192 23.18 14.62 -31.56
C SER A 192 22.57 14.53 -32.96
N THR A 193 22.92 13.46 -33.70
CA THR A 193 22.34 13.20 -35.02
C THR A 193 20.82 12.96 -34.94
N ALA A 194 20.34 12.28 -33.90
CA ALA A 194 18.91 12.07 -33.68
C ALA A 194 18.18 13.39 -33.34
N PHE A 195 18.76 14.28 -32.55
CA PHE A 195 18.21 15.62 -32.31
C PHE A 195 18.08 16.43 -33.61
N ALA A 196 19.11 16.40 -34.46
CA ALA A 196 19.10 17.05 -35.76
C ALA A 196 17.99 16.50 -36.68
N ARG A 197 17.79 15.17 -36.71
CA ARG A 197 16.70 14.54 -37.48
C ARG A 197 15.32 14.96 -36.99
N ASN A 198 15.16 15.08 -35.68
CA ASN A 198 13.91 15.48 -35.04
C ASN A 198 13.70 17.01 -35.01
N LYS A 199 14.60 17.80 -35.63
CA LYS A 199 14.54 19.27 -35.70
C LYS A 199 14.42 19.94 -34.33
N CYS A 200 15.07 19.36 -33.33
CA CYS A 200 15.10 19.88 -31.96
C CYS A 200 16.49 20.43 -31.63
N PRO A 201 16.62 21.33 -30.64
CA PRO A 201 17.92 21.75 -30.13
C PRO A 201 18.73 20.55 -29.66
N ASP A 202 20.04 20.57 -29.91
CA ASP A 202 20.91 19.48 -29.50
C ASP A 202 21.19 19.57 -28.00
N LEU A 203 20.63 18.61 -27.26
CA LEU A 203 20.82 18.48 -25.82
C LEU A 203 21.63 17.21 -25.46
N SER A 204 22.27 16.59 -26.46
CA SER A 204 23.10 15.40 -26.26
C SER A 204 24.32 15.67 -25.38
N ALA A 205 24.95 16.84 -25.53
CA ALA A 205 26.09 17.25 -24.71
C ALA A 205 25.71 17.47 -23.24
N GLU A 206 24.56 18.12 -22.98
CA GLU A 206 24.05 18.29 -21.62
C GLU A 206 23.76 16.92 -20.97
N LEU A 207 23.12 16.02 -21.71
CA LEU A 207 22.81 14.68 -21.20
C LEU A 207 24.08 13.87 -20.92
N PHE A 208 25.09 13.97 -21.78
CA PHE A 208 26.40 13.35 -21.60
C PHE A 208 27.14 13.90 -20.38
N ASP A 209 27.12 15.22 -20.18
CA ASP A 209 27.73 15.87 -19.02
C ASP A 209 27.04 15.47 -17.71
N LYS A 210 25.69 15.44 -17.67
CA LYS A 210 24.93 14.96 -16.51
C LYS A 210 25.36 13.55 -16.09
N ILE A 211 25.52 12.65 -17.07
CA ILE A 211 25.88 11.24 -16.82
C ILE A 211 27.32 11.12 -16.34
N ASN A 212 28.27 11.78 -17.01
CA ASN A 212 29.70 11.61 -16.73
C ASN A 212 30.18 12.39 -15.51
N GLN A 213 29.60 13.57 -15.27
CA GLN A 213 29.94 14.40 -14.12
C GLN A 213 29.08 14.08 -12.89
N GLY A 214 27.99 13.32 -13.07
CA GLY A 214 27.20 12.77 -11.96
C GLY A 214 26.27 13.77 -11.28
N TYR A 215 25.81 14.82 -11.97
CA TYR A 215 24.86 15.79 -11.43
C TYR A 215 23.48 15.65 -12.08
N ASP A 216 22.42 15.96 -11.34
CA ASP A 216 21.01 15.86 -11.79
C ASP A 216 20.60 14.46 -12.29
N LEU A 217 21.10 13.42 -11.59
CA LEU A 217 20.77 12.03 -11.87
C LEU A 217 19.56 11.55 -11.05
N GLN A 218 18.63 10.87 -11.73
CA GLN A 218 17.58 10.08 -11.11
C GLN A 218 18.07 8.62 -10.96
N TYR A 219 17.54 7.91 -9.98
CA TYR A 219 17.89 6.52 -9.72
C TYR A 219 16.65 5.64 -9.76
N GLU A 220 16.69 4.57 -10.56
CA GLU A 220 15.57 3.63 -10.67
C GLU A 220 16.03 2.18 -10.45
N ALA A 221 15.08 1.35 -10.04
CA ALA A 221 15.26 -0.10 -9.88
C ALA A 221 15.08 -0.82 -11.23
N LYS A 222 16.19 -1.12 -11.91
CA LYS A 222 16.20 -1.77 -13.23
C LYS A 222 15.38 -3.07 -13.28
N TYR A 223 15.51 -3.91 -12.27
CA TYR A 223 14.96 -5.27 -12.27
C TYR A 223 13.67 -5.40 -11.45
N SER A 224 13.06 -4.28 -11.06
CA SER A 224 11.84 -4.25 -10.23
C SER A 224 10.73 -5.15 -10.76
N SER A 225 10.35 -5.00 -12.03
CA SER A 225 9.28 -5.79 -12.65
C SER A 225 9.61 -7.27 -12.73
N PHE A 226 10.85 -7.61 -13.12
CA PHE A 226 11.27 -9.00 -13.24
C PHE A 226 11.28 -9.70 -11.88
N LEU A 227 11.87 -9.07 -10.88
CA LEU A 227 11.92 -9.62 -9.50
C LEU A 227 10.52 -9.67 -8.88
N GLY A 228 9.65 -8.70 -9.17
CA GLY A 228 8.26 -8.73 -8.73
C GLY A 228 7.48 -9.91 -9.29
N ILE A 229 7.58 -10.16 -10.60
CA ILE A 229 6.93 -11.31 -11.25
C ILE A 229 7.50 -12.64 -10.73
N ALA A 230 8.83 -12.76 -10.64
CA ALA A 230 9.48 -13.94 -10.10
C ALA A 230 9.06 -14.21 -8.65
N GLY A 231 8.94 -13.15 -7.84
CA GLY A 231 8.45 -13.21 -6.47
C GLY A 231 7.01 -13.72 -6.38
N LEU A 232 6.10 -13.23 -7.22
CA LEU A 232 4.71 -13.71 -7.27
C LEU A 232 4.62 -15.20 -7.62
N LEU A 233 5.39 -15.65 -8.61
CA LEU A 233 5.44 -17.07 -8.97
C LEU A 233 5.99 -17.92 -7.83
N LEU A 234 7.04 -17.46 -7.16
CA LEU A 234 7.62 -18.14 -5.99
C LEU A 234 6.60 -18.26 -4.86
N VAL A 235 5.89 -17.18 -4.53
CA VAL A 235 4.84 -17.19 -3.50
C VAL A 235 3.75 -18.21 -3.87
N GLY A 236 3.30 -18.24 -5.13
CA GLY A 236 2.34 -19.23 -5.61
C GLY A 236 2.81 -20.68 -5.40
N ILE A 237 4.07 -20.97 -5.74
CA ILE A 237 4.68 -22.28 -5.52
C ILE A 237 4.74 -22.61 -4.03
N VAL A 238 5.27 -21.70 -3.20
CA VAL A 238 5.40 -21.92 -1.75
C VAL A 238 4.05 -22.21 -1.11
N LEU A 239 3.01 -21.45 -1.45
CA LEU A 239 1.66 -21.65 -0.91
C LEU A 239 1.02 -22.97 -1.39
N THR A 240 1.36 -23.45 -2.58
CA THR A 240 0.84 -24.72 -3.11
C THR A 240 1.60 -25.93 -2.57
N THR A 241 2.85 -25.77 -2.13
CA THR A 241 3.77 -26.88 -1.83
C THR A 241 3.59 -27.49 -0.43
N GLY A 242 2.79 -26.93 0.50
CA GLY A 242 2.36 -27.78 1.62
C GLY A 242 1.62 -27.18 2.81
N PRO A 243 0.97 -28.07 3.61
CA PRO A 243 0.16 -27.71 4.78
C PRO A 243 0.96 -27.15 5.97
N VAL A 244 2.29 -27.36 6.02
CA VAL A 244 3.17 -26.91 7.12
C VAL A 244 3.62 -25.44 6.96
N VAL A 245 3.30 -24.83 5.81
CA VAL A 245 3.70 -23.44 5.51
C VAL A 245 3.00 -22.45 6.44
N TYR A 246 1.76 -22.69 6.84
CA TYR A 246 0.98 -21.74 7.66
C TYR A 246 1.68 -21.40 8.98
N ASN A 247 1.96 -22.42 9.81
CA ASN A 247 2.63 -22.22 11.10
C ASN A 247 4.05 -21.64 10.96
N THR A 248 4.69 -21.88 9.82
CA THR A 248 6.03 -21.34 9.52
C THR A 248 5.94 -19.87 9.14
N VAL A 249 4.99 -19.51 8.27
CA VAL A 249 4.70 -18.14 7.85
C VAL A 249 4.30 -17.30 9.05
N GLU A 250 3.43 -17.81 9.92
CA GLU A 250 3.04 -17.12 11.16
C GLU A 250 4.25 -16.76 12.02
N LYS A 251 5.14 -17.72 12.30
CA LYS A 251 6.34 -17.47 13.12
C LYS A 251 7.30 -16.47 12.47
N ILE A 252 7.52 -16.60 11.16
CA ILE A 252 8.35 -15.67 10.40
C ILE A 252 7.73 -14.26 10.44
N GLN A 253 6.42 -14.15 10.26
CA GLN A 253 5.71 -12.87 10.27
C GLN A 253 5.81 -12.20 11.64
N ILE A 254 5.57 -12.92 12.74
CA ILE A 254 5.73 -12.38 14.09
C ILE A 254 7.15 -11.84 14.31
N PHE A 255 8.17 -12.57 13.85
CA PHE A 255 9.55 -12.12 13.93
C PHE A 255 9.81 -10.85 13.11
N LEU A 256 9.41 -10.83 11.83
CA LEU A 256 9.62 -9.69 10.93
C LEU A 256 8.90 -8.44 11.41
N VAL A 257 7.65 -8.57 11.83
CA VAL A 257 6.85 -7.46 12.37
C VAL A 257 7.48 -6.94 13.66
N GLY A 258 7.87 -7.83 14.57
CA GLY A 258 8.61 -7.46 15.78
C GLY A 258 9.90 -6.70 15.48
N MET A 259 10.65 -7.13 14.45
CA MET A 259 11.87 -6.45 14.01
C MET A 259 11.58 -5.04 13.46
N ILE A 260 10.52 -4.88 12.65
CA ILE A 260 10.10 -3.56 12.13
C ILE A 260 9.77 -2.61 13.29
N PHE A 261 8.98 -3.06 14.27
CA PHE A 261 8.65 -2.25 15.44
C PHE A 261 9.89 -1.87 16.25
N LEU A 262 10.80 -2.83 16.48
CA LEU A 262 12.04 -2.58 17.19
C LEU A 262 12.89 -1.50 16.47
N ILE A 263 13.08 -1.65 15.16
CA ILE A 263 13.83 -0.68 14.34
C ILE A 263 13.14 0.69 14.38
N ALA A 264 11.82 0.74 14.21
CA ALA A 264 11.06 1.99 14.24
C ALA A 264 11.19 2.71 15.59
N VAL A 265 11.15 1.99 16.71
CA VAL A 265 11.35 2.57 18.06
C VAL A 265 12.78 3.09 18.22
N ILE A 266 13.78 2.30 17.82
CA ILE A 266 15.19 2.72 17.89
C ILE A 266 15.40 3.98 17.04
N LEU A 267 14.98 3.99 15.78
CA LEU A 267 15.07 5.15 14.90
C LEU A 267 14.30 6.34 15.48
N GLY A 268 13.13 6.11 16.07
CA GLY A 268 12.35 7.13 16.75
C GLY A 268 13.14 7.81 17.86
N ILE A 269 13.80 7.03 18.73
CA ILE A 269 14.60 7.56 19.84
C ILE A 269 15.80 8.38 19.34
N TYR A 270 16.47 7.95 18.27
CA TYR A 270 17.69 8.60 17.79
C TYR A 270 17.44 9.78 16.83
N LEU A 271 16.36 9.73 16.03
CA LEU A 271 16.13 10.70 14.96
C LEU A 271 15.04 11.73 15.28
N ILE A 272 14.09 11.43 16.18
CA ILE A 272 12.98 12.35 16.45
C ILE A 272 13.48 13.50 17.32
N GLN A 273 13.50 14.69 16.75
CA GLN A 273 13.81 15.90 17.48
C GLN A 273 12.61 16.34 18.33
N PRO A 274 12.82 16.91 19.53
CA PRO A 274 11.72 17.30 20.43
C PRO A 274 10.69 18.24 19.80
N TYR A 275 11.12 19.15 18.91
CA TYR A 275 10.19 20.06 18.24
C TYR A 275 9.21 19.30 17.34
N ALA A 276 9.63 18.19 16.71
CA ALA A 276 8.80 17.43 15.79
C ALA A 276 7.58 16.84 16.52
N ILE A 277 7.74 16.44 17.78
CA ILE A 277 6.64 15.97 18.63
C ILE A 277 5.63 17.10 18.85
N THR A 278 6.11 18.31 19.18
CA THR A 278 5.21 19.46 19.37
C THR A 278 4.50 19.85 18.08
N SER A 279 5.19 19.82 16.93
CA SER A 279 4.59 20.10 15.62
C SER A 279 3.55 19.05 15.23
N MET A 280 3.80 17.77 15.53
CA MET A 280 2.85 16.68 15.31
C MET A 280 1.59 16.88 16.16
N LEU A 281 1.74 17.21 17.45
CA LEU A 281 0.60 17.49 18.33
C LEU A 281 -0.20 18.72 17.88
N GLN A 282 0.47 19.77 17.40
CA GLN A 282 -0.20 20.93 16.79
C GLN A 282 -0.92 20.56 15.49
N GLY A 283 -0.30 19.71 14.67
CA GLY A 283 -0.90 19.15 13.47
C GLY A 283 -2.15 18.32 13.74
N ALA A 284 -2.15 17.53 14.83
CA ALA A 284 -3.28 16.73 15.28
C ALA A 284 -4.53 17.56 15.59
N VAL A 285 -4.36 18.78 16.10
CA VAL A 285 -5.48 19.70 16.44
C VAL A 285 -5.79 20.72 15.33
N SER A 286 -5.06 20.69 14.22
CA SER A 286 -5.23 21.63 13.09
C SER A 286 -6.40 21.25 12.16
N ILE A 287 -7.55 20.94 12.74
CA ILE A 287 -8.73 20.43 12.02
C ILE A 287 -9.14 21.37 10.89
N GLY A 288 -9.33 20.81 9.69
CA GLY A 288 -9.76 21.54 8.51
C GLY A 288 -8.64 22.28 7.77
N LYS A 289 -7.40 22.28 8.27
CA LYS A 289 -6.28 22.84 7.50
C LYS A 289 -5.86 21.89 6.39
N MET A 290 -5.68 22.44 5.19
CA MET A 290 -5.16 21.71 4.04
C MET A 290 -3.77 22.26 3.66
N PRO A 291 -2.90 21.43 3.05
CA PRO A 291 -1.70 21.91 2.40
C PRO A 291 -1.97 22.95 1.31
N ASP A 292 -1.09 23.93 1.20
CA ASP A 292 -1.13 24.91 0.10
C ASP A 292 -0.80 24.26 -1.24
N GLU A 293 -1.32 24.83 -2.34
CA GLU A 293 -1.07 24.32 -3.71
C GLU A 293 0.42 24.33 -4.08
N SER A 294 1.22 25.20 -3.46
CA SER A 294 2.68 25.25 -3.63
C SER A 294 3.41 24.02 -3.07
N SER A 295 2.75 23.16 -2.29
CA SER A 295 3.33 21.91 -1.79
C SER A 295 3.59 20.86 -2.88
N GLY A 296 2.95 21.01 -4.06
CA GLY A 296 3.00 20.04 -5.14
C GLY A 296 2.23 18.74 -4.84
N LEU A 297 1.41 18.72 -3.79
CA LEU A 297 0.51 17.61 -3.49
C LEU A 297 -0.84 17.84 -4.17
N SER A 298 -1.27 16.87 -4.98
CA SER A 298 -2.63 16.90 -5.52
C SER A 298 -3.65 16.56 -4.45
N THR A 299 -4.86 17.12 -4.57
CA THR A 299 -5.99 16.78 -3.70
C THR A 299 -6.31 15.28 -3.74
N MET A 300 -6.14 14.64 -4.89
CA MET A 300 -6.28 13.19 -5.04
C MET A 300 -5.24 12.40 -4.25
N ALA A 301 -3.99 12.87 -4.17
CA ALA A 301 -2.97 12.23 -3.33
C ALA A 301 -3.31 12.33 -1.85
N LEU A 302 -3.86 13.47 -1.39
CA LEU A 302 -4.31 13.66 -0.02
C LEU A 302 -5.54 12.81 0.33
N LEU A 303 -6.50 12.69 -0.60
CA LEU A 303 -7.64 11.79 -0.45
C LEU A 303 -7.20 10.33 -0.40
N GLY A 304 -6.24 9.94 -1.26
CA GLY A 304 -5.62 8.62 -1.21
C GLY A 304 -4.96 8.36 0.14
N ALA A 305 -4.20 9.32 0.68
CA ALA A 305 -3.57 9.20 1.98
C ALA A 305 -4.58 9.05 3.13
N LEU A 306 -5.66 9.84 3.11
CA LEU A 306 -6.75 9.70 4.06
C LEU A 306 -7.41 8.31 3.96
N ALA A 307 -7.65 7.83 2.74
CA ALA A 307 -8.15 6.48 2.52
C ALA A 307 -7.19 5.44 3.10
N PHE A 308 -5.87 5.53 2.85
CA PHE A 308 -4.89 4.61 3.41
C PHE A 308 -4.78 4.66 4.94
N ALA A 309 -4.90 5.84 5.57
CA ALA A 309 -4.93 5.94 7.04
C ALA A 309 -6.19 5.34 7.69
N GLY A 310 -7.24 5.07 6.91
CA GLY A 310 -8.48 4.44 7.39
C GLY A 310 -8.85 3.14 6.67
N ALA A 311 -8.00 2.61 5.79
CA ALA A 311 -8.35 1.52 4.88
C ALA A 311 -8.27 0.15 5.56
N GLY A 312 -9.30 -0.18 6.34
CA GLY A 312 -9.50 -1.48 6.99
C GLY A 312 -10.23 -2.53 6.14
N GLY A 313 -10.48 -2.33 4.84
CA GLY A 313 -11.46 -3.13 4.07
C GLY A 313 -11.32 -4.66 4.17
N THR A 314 -10.14 -5.21 3.87
CA THR A 314 -9.89 -6.66 3.96
C THR A 314 -9.58 -7.14 5.38
N MET A 315 -9.08 -6.26 6.24
CA MET A 315 -8.91 -6.56 7.66
C MET A 315 -10.25 -6.74 8.34
N ASN A 316 -11.26 -5.95 8.01
CA ASN A 316 -12.60 -6.07 8.58
C ASN A 316 -13.23 -7.42 8.23
N LEU A 317 -12.95 -7.92 7.02
CA LEU A 317 -13.28 -9.27 6.56
C LEU A 317 -12.55 -10.35 7.36
N GLY A 318 -11.23 -10.19 7.57
CA GLY A 318 -10.43 -11.13 8.35
C GLY A 318 -10.72 -11.09 9.86
N GLN A 319 -11.18 -9.97 10.40
CA GLN A 319 -11.58 -9.80 11.80
C GLN A 319 -12.98 -10.34 12.09
N SER A 320 -13.83 -10.44 11.06
CA SER A 320 -15.20 -10.95 11.18
C SER A 320 -15.35 -12.43 10.82
N ASN A 321 -14.25 -13.14 10.53
CA ASN A 321 -14.20 -14.59 10.28
C ASN A 321 -13.33 -15.28 11.31
#